data_AF-A0A1V9YWQ5-F1
#
_entry.id   AF-A0A1V9YWQ5-F1
#
_cell.length_a   1.000
_cell.length_b   1.000
_cell.length_c   1.000
_cell.angle_alpha   90.00
_cell.angle_beta   90.00
_cell.angle_gamma   90.00
#
_symmetry.space_group_name_H-M   'P 1'
#
loop_
_entity.id
_entity.type
_entity.pdbx_description
1 polymer ?
#
loop_
_entity_poly.entity_id
_entity_poly.type
_entity_poly.pdbx_seq_one_letter_code
_entity_poly.pdbx_strand_id
1 'polypeptide(L)'
;MQLYNWVAGTREVVSFEGDIRAIRLMSYQYAPLNVPAMDLEIGYNTSSFLFYLSTHTSIMLLIITLVVLGYAQWTKTKYGSINLLIFNRVSGPTWVGRSFLVIRGATALILLATAPVTLEKNRGLTNFQVDKRPWYYSMILAGELTWIIYIKIRQLWHRDLVALLLGLEFGFGM
;
A
#
# COMPACT_ATOMS: atom_id res chain seq x y z
N MET A 1 18.01 37.15 24.83
CA MET A 1 16.61 36.64 24.79
C MET A 1 16.27 35.90 23.49
N GLN A 2 16.74 36.32 22.31
CA GLN A 2 16.39 35.64 21.04
C GLN A 2 16.89 34.20 20.92
N LEU A 3 18.14 33.93 21.32
CA LEU A 3 18.71 32.58 21.29
C LEU A 3 18.00 31.61 22.26
N TYR A 4 17.60 32.10 23.44
CA TYR A 4 16.82 31.33 24.41
C TYR A 4 15.45 30.92 23.83
N ASN A 5 14.78 31.83 23.14
CA ASN A 5 13.49 31.54 22.50
C ASN A 5 13.61 30.49 21.39
N TRP A 6 14.74 30.47 20.67
CA TRP A 6 15.06 29.40 19.72
C TRP A 6 15.30 28.05 20.40
N VAL A 7 16.13 28.01 21.45
CA VAL A 7 16.37 26.78 22.23
C VAL A 7 15.07 26.26 22.87
N ALA A 8 14.19 27.16 23.30
CA ALA A 8 12.89 26.83 23.87
C ALA A 8 11.83 26.42 22.82
N GLY A 9 12.14 26.45 21.52
CA GLY A 9 11.22 26.08 20.44
C GLY A 9 10.07 27.07 20.22
N THR A 10 10.16 28.29 20.77
CA THR A 10 9.16 29.36 20.57
C THR A 10 9.47 30.25 19.36
N ARG A 11 10.67 30.09 18.78
CA ARG A 11 11.09 30.70 17.52
C ARG A 11 11.85 29.70 16.68
N GLU A 12 11.67 29.79 15.37
CA GLU A 12 12.35 28.94 14.39
C GLU A 12 13.40 29.78 13.64
N VAL A 13 14.49 29.13 13.24
CA VAL A 13 15.54 29.76 12.43
C VAL A 13 15.66 28.96 11.15
N VAL A 14 15.50 29.64 10.02
CA VAL A 14 15.58 29.03 8.69
C VAL A 14 16.78 29.63 7.96
N SER A 15 17.59 28.77 7.35
CA SER A 15 18.68 29.17 6.46
C SER A 15 18.21 28.98 5.04
N PHE A 16 18.11 30.08 4.28
CA PHE A 16 17.91 30.02 2.84
C PHE A 16 19.28 30.00 2.18
N GLU A 17 19.69 28.82 1.73
CA GLU A 17 20.89 28.64 0.91
C GLU A 17 20.55 29.04 -0.52
N GLY A 18 21.21 30.08 -1.03
CA GLY A 18 21.24 30.41 -2.45
C GLY A 18 22.63 30.18 -3.01
N ASP A 19 22.73 29.93 -4.32
CA ASP A 19 23.99 29.57 -5.00
C ASP A 19 25.17 30.54 -4.71
N ILE A 20 24.87 31.82 -4.47
CA ILE A 20 25.88 32.86 -4.20
C ILE A 20 26.01 33.16 -2.70
N ARG A 21 24.93 33.04 -1.92
CA ARG A 21 24.94 33.42 -0.50
C ARG A 21 23.77 32.79 0.27
N ALA A 22 24.07 32.38 1.49
CA ALA A 22 23.08 31.97 2.49
C ALA A 22 22.52 33.18 3.26
N ILE A 23 21.20 33.24 3.43
CA ILE A 23 20.52 34.22 4.29
C ILE A 23 19.83 33.47 5.42
N ARG A 24 20.25 33.75 6.66
CA ARG A 24 19.68 33.16 7.89
C ARG A 24 18.70 34.15 8.50
N LEU A 25 17.44 33.75 8.61
CA LEU A 25 16.37 34.58 9.16
C LEU A 25 15.76 33.88 10.38
N MET A 26 15.50 34.67 11.43
CA MET A 26 14.79 34.20 12.62
C MET A 26 13.32 34.62 12.51
N SER A 27 12.40 33.68 12.72
CA SER A 27 10.97 33.97 12.66
C SER A 27 10.51 34.85 13.82
N TYR A 28 9.34 35.47 13.63
CA TYR A 28 8.65 36.16 14.72
C TYR A 28 8.12 35.14 15.73
N GLN A 29 7.92 35.56 16.98
CA GLN A 29 7.35 34.69 17.99
C GLN A 29 5.84 34.55 17.73
N TYR A 30 5.40 33.35 17.35
CA TYR A 30 3.99 33.03 17.19
C TYR A 30 3.50 32.25 18.41
N ALA A 31 2.26 32.52 18.84
CA ALA A 31 1.58 31.60 19.75
C ALA A 31 1.37 30.26 19.02
N PRO A 32 1.53 29.11 19.69
CA PRO A 32 1.32 27.81 19.07
C PRO A 32 -0.11 27.75 18.49
N LEU A 33 -0.20 27.66 17.17
CA LEU A 33 -1.47 27.53 16.48
C LEU A 33 -1.95 26.10 16.68
N ASN A 34 -2.96 25.92 17.52
CA ASN A 34 -3.71 24.67 17.56
C ASN A 34 -4.57 24.64 16.29
N VAL A 35 -4.06 24.00 15.25
CA VAL A 35 -4.86 23.62 14.08
C VAL A 35 -5.47 22.26 14.43
N PRO A 36 -6.74 22.20 14.92
CA PRO A 36 -7.41 20.93 15.04
C PRO A 36 -7.47 20.32 13.65
N ALA A 37 -6.88 19.14 13.48
CA ALA A 37 -6.98 18.43 12.23
C ALA A 37 -8.47 18.10 12.00
N MET A 38 -8.98 18.42 10.81
CA MET A 38 -10.35 18.09 10.44
C MET A 38 -10.48 16.57 10.42
N ASP A 39 -11.41 16.00 11.20
CA ASP A 39 -11.60 14.54 11.31
C ASP A 39 -11.86 13.88 9.95
N LEU A 40 -12.35 14.64 8.97
CA LEU A 40 -12.61 14.19 7.60
C LEU A 40 -11.38 14.25 6.68
N GLU A 41 -10.38 15.09 6.96
CA GLU A 41 -9.13 15.19 6.18
C GLU A 41 -8.04 14.24 6.68
N ILE A 42 -8.13 13.79 7.93
CA ILE A 42 -7.25 12.76 8.46
C ILE A 42 -7.50 11.45 7.70
N GLY A 43 -6.47 10.97 6.98
CA GLY A 43 -6.50 9.75 6.16
C GLY A 43 -6.87 8.45 6.90
N TYR A 44 -7.24 8.50 8.17
CA TYR A 44 -7.72 7.38 8.98
C TYR A 44 -8.94 6.69 8.36
N ASN A 45 -9.88 7.45 7.79
CA ASN A 45 -11.07 6.85 7.19
C ASN A 45 -10.72 6.04 5.93
N THR A 46 -9.85 6.58 5.08
CA THR A 46 -9.35 5.89 3.89
C THR A 46 -8.51 4.67 4.24
N SER A 47 -7.57 4.79 5.20
CA SER A 47 -6.75 3.65 5.63
C SER A 47 -7.58 2.54 6.25
N SER A 48 -8.61 2.90 7.04
CA SER A 48 -9.53 1.94 7.63
C SER A 48 -10.34 1.22 6.55
N PHE A 49 -10.86 1.94 5.55
CA PHE A 49 -11.57 1.33 4.43
C PHE A 49 -10.69 0.33 3.67
N LEU A 50 -9.45 0.71 3.33
CA LEU A 50 -8.51 -0.18 2.66
C LEU A 50 -8.17 -1.42 3.51
N PHE A 51 -8.06 -1.24 4.84
CA PHE A 51 -7.84 -2.35 5.77
C PHE A 51 -9.02 -3.32 5.83
N TYR A 52 -10.26 -2.81 5.92
CA TYR A 52 -11.46 -3.65 5.91
C TYR A 52 -11.59 -4.41 4.59
N LEU A 53 -11.32 -3.74 3.47
CA LEU A 53 -11.35 -4.35 2.15
C LEU A 53 -10.31 -5.47 2.03
N SER A 54 -9.07 -5.19 2.44
CA SER A 54 -7.99 -6.18 2.47
C SER A 54 -8.38 -7.37 3.36
N THR A 55 -8.87 -7.12 4.57
CA THR A 55 -9.29 -8.17 5.50
C THR A 55 -10.40 -9.05 4.91
N HIS A 56 -11.40 -8.43 4.29
CA HIS A 56 -12.49 -9.14 3.63
C HIS A 56 -11.99 -10.11 2.54
N THR A 57 -11.09 -9.65 1.67
CA THR A 57 -10.50 -10.51 0.62
C THR A 57 -9.70 -11.69 1.19
N SER A 58 -8.95 -11.49 2.28
CA SER A 58 -8.18 -12.55 2.93
C SER A 58 -9.11 -13.61 3.56
N ILE A 59 -10.19 -13.17 4.22
CA ILE A 59 -11.19 -14.06 4.83
C ILE A 59 -11.86 -14.92 3.77
N MET A 60 -12.27 -14.31 2.64
CA MET A 60 -12.90 -15.06 1.55
C MET A 60 -11.96 -16.12 0.98
N LEU A 61 -10.69 -15.77 0.70
CA LEU A 61 -9.70 -16.74 0.23
C LEU A 61 -9.47 -17.87 1.23
N LEU A 62 -9.45 -17.57 2.53
CA LEU A 62 -9.29 -18.55 3.59
C LEU A 62 -10.47 -19.52 3.64
N ILE A 63 -11.71 -19.02 3.60
CA ILE A 63 -12.92 -19.87 3.60
C ILE A 63 -12.91 -20.83 2.41
N ILE A 64 -12.64 -20.33 1.21
CA ILE A 64 -12.63 -21.16 -0.01
C ILE A 64 -11.51 -22.21 0.10
N THR A 65 -10.32 -21.83 0.59
CA THR A 65 -9.21 -22.76 0.78
C THR A 65 -9.55 -23.87 1.78
N LEU A 66 -10.23 -23.53 2.89
CA LEU A 66 -10.67 -24.53 3.86
C LEU A 66 -11.70 -25.50 3.28
N VAL A 67 -12.66 -25.02 2.49
CA VAL A 67 -13.65 -25.89 1.81
C VAL A 67 -12.95 -26.87 0.86
N VAL A 68 -12.01 -26.38 0.06
CA VAL A 68 -11.24 -27.22 -0.87
C VAL A 68 -10.37 -28.24 -0.13
N LEU A 69 -9.70 -27.82 0.96
CA LEU A 69 -8.92 -28.74 1.81
C LEU A 69 -9.81 -29.78 2.49
N GLY A 70 -11.00 -29.41 2.97
CA GLY A 70 -11.96 -30.36 3.54
C GLY A 70 -12.40 -31.42 2.54
N TYR A 71 -12.73 -31.00 1.32
CA TYR A 71 -13.07 -31.92 0.23
C TYR A 71 -11.89 -32.81 -0.18
N ALA A 72 -10.68 -32.25 -0.21
CA ALA A 72 -9.44 -32.96 -0.49
C ALA A 72 -9.16 -34.09 0.52
N GLN A 73 -9.36 -33.82 1.81
CA GLN A 73 -9.22 -34.82 2.87
C GLN A 73 -10.24 -35.94 2.73
N TRP A 74 -11.48 -35.61 2.38
CA TRP A 74 -12.55 -36.59 2.21
C TRP A 74 -12.28 -37.56 1.05
N THR A 75 -11.72 -37.04 -0.04
CA THR A 75 -11.39 -37.84 -1.25
C THR A 75 -10.02 -38.52 -1.19
N LYS A 76 -9.24 -38.37 -0.10
CA LYS A 76 -7.88 -38.91 0.08
C LYS A 76 -6.91 -38.62 -1.07
N THR A 77 -7.11 -37.52 -1.78
CA THR A 77 -6.27 -37.18 -2.93
C THR A 77 -4.96 -36.53 -2.43
N LYS A 78 -3.82 -37.02 -2.92
CA LYS A 78 -2.51 -36.42 -2.64
C LYS A 78 -2.33 -35.17 -3.50
N TYR A 79 -2.53 -34.00 -2.91
CA TYR A 79 -2.20 -32.72 -3.55
C TYR A 79 -0.80 -32.27 -3.14
N GLY A 80 0.03 -31.87 -4.11
CA GLY A 80 1.29 -31.19 -3.82
C GLY A 80 1.06 -29.77 -3.32
N SER A 81 1.95 -29.25 -2.48
CA SER A 81 1.90 -27.88 -1.96
C SER A 81 1.90 -26.80 -3.05
N ILE A 82 2.53 -27.08 -4.21
CA ILE A 82 2.48 -26.22 -5.40
C ILE A 82 1.05 -25.99 -5.90
N ASN A 83 0.17 -27.00 -5.79
CA ASN A 83 -1.21 -26.86 -6.26
C ASN A 83 -1.99 -25.83 -5.45
N LEU A 84 -1.64 -25.62 -4.17
CA LEU A 84 -2.25 -24.59 -3.32
C LEU A 84 -1.83 -23.17 -3.77
N LEU A 85 -0.60 -23.00 -4.25
CA LEU A 85 -0.13 -21.73 -4.81
C LEU A 85 -0.84 -21.39 -6.12
N ILE A 86 -1.00 -22.39 -7.00
CA ILE A 86 -1.76 -22.23 -8.25
C ILE A 86 -3.23 -21.95 -7.94
N PHE A 87 -3.79 -22.65 -6.96
CA PHE A 87 -5.15 -22.44 -6.50
C PHE A 87 -5.39 -21.02 -6.02
N ASN A 88 -4.53 -20.48 -5.14
CA ASN A 88 -4.65 -19.10 -4.67
C ASN A 88 -4.71 -18.11 -5.85
N ARG A 89 -3.82 -18.27 -6.85
CA ARG A 89 -3.79 -17.42 -8.05
C ARG A 89 -5.09 -17.47 -8.87
N VAL A 90 -5.74 -18.63 -8.96
CA VAL A 90 -6.95 -18.82 -9.78
C VAL A 90 -8.22 -18.44 -9.01
N SER A 91 -8.29 -18.78 -7.73
CA SER A 91 -9.48 -18.59 -6.89
C SER A 91 -9.74 -17.12 -6.59
N GLY A 92 -8.71 -16.31 -6.37
CA GLY A 92 -8.86 -14.89 -6.09
C GLY A 92 -9.75 -14.16 -7.11
N PRO A 93 -9.35 -14.02 -8.38
CA PRO A 93 -10.08 -13.19 -9.33
C PRO A 93 -11.43 -13.76 -9.75
N THR A 94 -11.68 -15.05 -9.47
CA THR A 94 -12.93 -15.72 -9.82
C THR A 94 -13.98 -15.58 -8.71
N TRP A 95 -13.57 -15.65 -7.44
CA TRP A 95 -14.51 -15.70 -6.31
C TRP A 95 -14.63 -14.38 -5.53
N VAL A 96 -13.53 -13.64 -5.39
CA VAL A 96 -13.50 -12.36 -4.64
C VAL A 96 -13.96 -11.19 -5.53
N GLY A 97 -13.72 -11.30 -6.84
CA GLY A 97 -13.99 -10.25 -7.80
C GLY A 97 -12.74 -9.44 -8.15
N ARG A 98 -12.65 -9.04 -9.42
CA ARG A 98 -11.46 -8.43 -10.01
C ARG A 98 -11.12 -7.08 -9.37
N SER A 99 -12.11 -6.22 -9.16
CA SER A 99 -11.90 -4.85 -8.66
C SER A 99 -11.31 -4.81 -7.25
N PHE A 100 -11.76 -5.69 -6.35
CA PHE A 100 -11.27 -5.76 -4.97
C PHE A 100 -9.79 -6.16 -4.89
N LEU A 101 -9.34 -7.06 -5.77
CA LEU A 101 -7.95 -7.46 -5.84
C LEU A 101 -7.05 -6.37 -6.44
N VAL A 102 -7.56 -5.54 -7.36
CA VAL A 102 -6.83 -4.36 -7.85
C VAL A 102 -6.59 -3.39 -6.70
N ILE A 103 -7.62 -3.07 -5.92
CA ILE A 103 -7.50 -2.13 -4.80
C ILE A 103 -6.55 -2.67 -3.73
N ARG A 104 -6.63 -3.97 -3.43
CA ARG A 104 -5.71 -4.63 -2.50
C ARG A 104 -4.25 -4.56 -2.98
N GLY A 105 -4.00 -4.93 -4.24
CA GLY A 105 -2.66 -4.85 -4.82
C GLY A 105 -2.14 -3.41 -4.89
N ALA A 106 -3.00 -2.44 -5.19
CA ALA A 106 -2.65 -1.02 -5.20
C ALA A 106 -2.30 -0.51 -3.79
N THR A 107 -3.00 -0.98 -2.76
CA THR A 107 -2.68 -0.67 -1.36
C THR A 107 -1.29 -1.21 -1.00
N ALA A 108 -0.97 -2.44 -1.42
CA ALA A 108 0.36 -3.00 -1.22
C ALA A 108 1.46 -2.20 -1.97
N LEU A 109 1.17 -1.74 -3.18
CA LEU A 109 2.06 -0.86 -3.94
C LEU A 109 2.33 0.45 -3.20
N ILE A 110 1.27 1.11 -2.72
CA ILE A 110 1.37 2.36 -1.95
C ILE A 110 2.20 2.11 -0.69
N LEU A 111 1.93 1.05 0.06
CA LEU A 111 2.68 0.71 1.27
C LEU A 111 4.16 0.40 1.01
N LEU A 112 4.48 -0.18 -0.15
CA LEU A 112 5.86 -0.46 -0.56
C LEU A 112 6.58 0.81 -1.04
N ALA A 113 5.86 1.73 -1.70
CA ALA A 113 6.36 3.03 -2.10
C ALA A 113 6.53 4.00 -0.91
N THR A 114 5.78 3.80 0.18
CA THR A 114 5.85 4.63 1.38
C THR A 114 6.99 4.22 2.31
N ALA A 115 7.93 5.15 2.55
CA ALA A 115 8.94 5.01 3.59
C ALA A 115 8.29 5.02 4.98
N PRO A 116 8.60 4.04 5.86
CA PRO A 116 8.15 4.05 7.25
C PRO A 116 8.90 5.15 8.02
N VAL A 117 8.28 6.32 8.16
CA VAL A 117 8.82 7.43 8.94
C VAL A 117 7.92 7.65 10.15
N THR A 118 8.53 7.63 11.34
CA THR A 118 7.84 7.91 12.60
C THR A 118 8.34 9.23 13.18
N LEU A 119 7.41 10.02 13.73
CA LEU A 119 7.73 11.25 14.45
C LEU A 119 7.96 10.90 15.92
N GLU A 120 9.21 10.90 16.35
CA GLU A 120 9.57 10.72 17.74
C GLU A 120 9.86 12.07 18.41
N LYS A 121 9.33 12.26 19.62
CA LYS A 121 9.61 13.44 20.44
C LYS A 121 10.60 13.06 21.53
N ASN A 122 11.88 13.40 21.33
CA ASN A 122 12.93 13.10 22.30
C ASN A 122 13.37 14.40 23.00
N ARG A 123 13.19 14.47 24.32
CA ARG A 123 13.60 15.61 25.18
C ARG A 123 13.12 16.99 24.68
N GLY A 124 11.90 17.06 24.13
CA GLY A 124 11.29 18.30 23.64
C GLY A 124 11.58 18.63 22.18
N LEU A 125 12.50 17.89 21.52
CA LEU A 125 12.78 18.01 20.09
C LEU A 125 12.02 16.92 19.32
N THR A 126 11.32 17.32 18.26
CA THR A 126 10.67 16.38 17.32
C THR A 126 11.66 15.99 16.24
N ASN A 127 11.93 14.69 16.09
CA ASN A 127 12.78 14.15 15.05
C ASN A 127 12.00 13.10 14.23
N PHE A 128 12.26 13.06 12.92
CA PHE A 128 11.80 12.00 12.04
C PHE A 128 12.79 10.84 12.10
N GLN A 129 12.36 9.73 12.70
CA GLN A 129 13.14 8.50 12.68
C GLN A 129 12.67 7.62 11.53
N VAL A 130 13.61 7.16 10.69
CA VAL A 130 13.34 6.19 9.65
C VAL A 130 13.39 4.80 10.28
N ASP A 131 12.25 4.14 10.39
CA ASP A 131 12.20 2.80 10.94
C ASP A 131 12.56 1.77 9.87
N LYS A 132 13.39 0.78 10.23
CA LYS A 132 13.77 -0.26 9.27
C LYS A 132 12.60 -1.24 9.07
N ARG A 133 11.95 -1.20 7.89
CA ARG A 133 10.97 -2.22 7.52
C ARG A 133 11.66 -3.60 7.46
N PRO A 134 11.21 -4.59 8.23
CA PRO A 134 11.81 -5.91 8.18
C PRO A 134 11.46 -6.61 6.87
N TRP A 135 12.36 -7.47 6.40
CA TRP A 135 12.32 -8.06 5.06
C TRP A 135 11.03 -8.87 4.79
N TYR A 136 10.47 -9.53 5.80
CA TYR A 136 9.28 -10.35 5.64
C TYR A 136 8.03 -9.52 5.31
N TYR A 137 7.90 -8.30 5.85
CA TYR A 137 6.81 -7.40 5.46
C TYR A 137 6.93 -7.01 3.98
N SER A 138 8.14 -6.74 3.50
CA SER A 138 8.36 -6.45 2.09
C SER A 138 8.05 -7.65 1.19
N MET A 139 8.37 -8.89 1.62
CA MET A 139 8.01 -10.09 0.87
C MET A 139 6.51 -10.32 0.80
N ILE A 140 5.79 -10.12 1.90
CA ILE A 140 4.33 -10.22 1.93
C ILE A 140 3.73 -9.15 1.00
N LEU A 141 4.15 -7.88 1.12
CA LEU A 141 3.66 -6.80 0.25
C LEU A 141 3.98 -7.04 -1.23
N ALA A 142 5.15 -7.59 -1.54
CA ALA A 142 5.51 -7.98 -2.90
C ALA A 142 4.62 -9.12 -3.42
N GLY A 143 4.29 -10.10 -2.58
CA GLY A 143 3.31 -11.14 -2.90
C GLY A 143 1.93 -10.54 -3.21
N GLU A 144 1.48 -9.60 -2.40
CA GLU A 144 0.20 -8.91 -2.62
C GLU A 144 0.20 -8.03 -3.88
N LEU A 145 1.35 -7.45 -4.24
CA LEU A 145 1.50 -6.69 -5.47
C LEU A 145 1.23 -7.55 -6.72
N THR A 146 1.55 -8.85 -6.68
CA THR A 146 1.39 -9.74 -7.84
C THR A 146 -0.05 -9.86 -8.34
N TRP A 147 -1.04 -9.55 -7.50
CA TRP A 147 -2.45 -9.53 -7.90
C TRP A 147 -2.73 -8.59 -9.08
N ILE A 148 -2.08 -7.43 -9.12
CA ILE A 148 -2.24 -6.46 -10.23
C ILE A 148 -1.83 -7.11 -11.55
N ILE A 149 -0.70 -7.83 -11.55
CA ILE A 149 -0.15 -8.49 -12.73
C ILE A 149 -1.13 -9.59 -13.20
N TYR A 150 -1.65 -10.40 -12.28
CA TYR A 150 -2.58 -11.47 -12.64
C TYR A 150 -3.88 -10.97 -13.24
N ILE A 151 -4.42 -9.86 -12.75
CA ILE A 151 -5.64 -9.25 -13.29
C ILE A 151 -5.37 -8.69 -14.68
N LYS A 152 -4.24 -7.98 -14.86
CA LYS A 152 -3.85 -7.44 -16.16
C LYS A 152 -3.67 -8.55 -17.20
N ILE A 153 -2.98 -9.63 -16.83
CA ILE A 153 -2.82 -10.81 -17.70
C ILE A 153 -4.18 -11.40 -18.06
N ARG A 154 -5.08 -11.57 -17.09
CA ARG A 154 -6.41 -12.13 -17.35
C ARG A 154 -7.27 -11.22 -18.24
N GLN A 155 -7.17 -9.91 -18.07
CA GLN A 155 -7.88 -8.94 -18.92
C GLN A 155 -7.33 -8.95 -20.36
N LEU A 156 -6.01 -9.03 -20.52
CA LEU A 156 -5.36 -9.15 -21.82
C LEU A 156 -5.86 -10.41 -22.55
N TRP A 157 -5.81 -11.56 -21.89
CA TRP A 157 -6.33 -12.82 -22.43
C TRP A 157 -7.82 -12.72 -22.82
N HIS A 158 -8.65 -12.13 -21.97
CA HIS A 158 -10.07 -11.95 -22.28
C HIS A 158 -10.27 -11.06 -23.51
N ARG A 159 -9.53 -9.95 -23.62
CA ARG A 159 -9.61 -9.04 -24.77
C ARG A 159 -9.18 -9.73 -26.06
N ASP A 160 -8.06 -10.44 -26.03
CA ASP A 160 -7.49 -11.08 -27.21
C ASP A 160 -8.36 -12.29 -27.65
N LEU A 161 -8.91 -13.06 -26.70
CA LEU A 161 -9.88 -14.13 -27.01
C LEU A 161 -11.18 -13.59 -27.62
N VAL A 162 -11.71 -12.48 -27.10
CA VAL A 162 -12.91 -11.85 -27.65
C VAL A 162 -12.64 -11.27 -29.05
N ALA A 163 -11.46 -10.70 -29.28
CA ALA A 163 -11.07 -10.21 -30.61
C ALA A 163 -10.98 -11.36 -31.64
N LEU A 164 -10.38 -12.49 -31.26
CA LEU A 164 -10.32 -13.70 -32.09
C LEU A 164 -11.72 -14.26 -32.39
N LEU A 165 -12.62 -14.32 -31.40
CA LEU A 165 -13.99 -14.82 -31.58
C LEU A 165 -14.85 -13.91 -32.45
N LEU A 166 -14.61 -12.60 -32.44
CA LEU A 166 -15.32 -11.62 -33.27
C LEU A 166 -14.71 -11.46 -34.67
N GLY A 167 -13.62 -12.17 -34.99
CA GLY A 167 -12.91 -12.04 -36.27
C GLY A 167 -12.31 -10.66 -36.51
N LEU A 168 -12.17 -9.84 -35.46
CA LEU A 168 -11.50 -8.55 -35.51
C LEU A 168 -10.00 -8.80 -35.37
N GLU A 169 -9.35 -9.15 -36.48
CA GLU A 169 -7.89 -9.09 -36.55
C GLU A 169 -7.48 -7.63 -36.38
N PHE A 170 -6.85 -7.30 -35.25
CA PHE A 170 -6.10 -6.07 -35.15
C PHE A 170 -4.94 -6.18 -36.12
N GLY A 171 -5.11 -5.53 -37.28
CA GLY A 171 -4.02 -5.24 -38.19
C GLY A 171 -2.91 -4.54 -37.40
N PHE A 172 -1.89 -5.29 -37.02
CA PHE A 172 -0.56 -4.76 -36.79
C PHE A 172 -0.04 -4.35 -38.18
N GLY A 173 -0.58 -3.24 -38.69
CA GLY A 173 0.00 -2.51 -39.81
C GLY A 173 1.30 -1.91 -39.31
N MET A 174 2.39 -2.59 -39.62
CA MET A 174 3.73 -2.01 -39.64
C MET A 174 3.88 -1.15 -40.89
#